data_AF-A0A6M0KZQ9-F1
#
_entry.id   AF-A0A6M0KZQ9-F1
#
_cell.length_a   1.000
_cell.length_b   1.000
_cell.length_c   1.000
_cell.angle_alpha   90.00
_cell.angle_beta   90.00
_cell.angle_gamma   90.00
#
_symmetry.space_group_name_H-M   'P 1'
#
loop_
_entity.id
_entity.type
_entity.pdbx_description
1 polymer ?
#
loop_
_entity_poly.entity_id
_entity_poly.type
_entity_poly.pdbx_seq_one_letter_code
_entity_poly.pdbx_strand_id
1 'polypeptide(L)'
;MNKEQELKERKRVEKIKLNILIVLFSIISFYTSYTGFLKLTGVIEHDYLLMGVMGLLVGALQYALVFSINAFHLGDLFRKNRIKAVALLAIYMITMVTSVTFSFSYWYQEFSAEGHAQRSSELQLNGVKDSLITAQDSFSRMGTKLKKLSDYSTTESNRERIDGKTCDRTVGSGEGPFTWLRADDARLTKSYLDDVERLEAQLNQDILQVANYIESFDPNGDVIGFNRTVNDSIKQINLKYFKNQTLSDLKNMLISRSGLNRKAITVTSKKTGQVSTESCMDNDFSFGAKKVIARIDALSPIEELHFFDRSNTKELFARTTAVLMALMNPSTIKSVDEMTHYDDITSGDLYAVSAGFIIDLLILLVTLYAKEPKEHNLVLFRIVKKILNGEYSNEIMQKLKPYLAEMNGNYLVALPKDVDDQEIENIKQLILYMQHQKLATLFVNKVKGEALDEYFPIELRESYPDKSFRVYQVPRKKFEAFILQNIEQGEENV
;
A
#
# COMPACT_ATOMS: atom_id res chain seq x y z
N MET A 1 56.12 8.63 -1.91
CA MET A 1 54.95 7.74 -1.75
C MET A 1 54.17 7.77 -3.04
N ASN A 2 53.95 6.62 -3.66
CA ASN A 2 53.55 6.54 -5.08
C ASN A 2 52.05 6.87 -5.22
N LYS A 3 51.63 7.69 -6.19
CA LYS A 3 50.20 8.02 -6.44
C LYS A 3 49.30 6.77 -6.54
N GLU A 4 49.91 5.64 -6.90
CA GLU A 4 49.28 4.33 -6.98
C GLU A 4 48.94 3.71 -5.61
N GLN A 5 49.74 3.97 -4.57
CA GLN A 5 49.45 3.55 -3.19
C GLN A 5 48.29 4.36 -2.60
N GLU A 6 48.28 5.69 -2.81
CA GLU A 6 47.15 6.53 -2.35
C GLU A 6 45.83 6.15 -3.03
N LEU A 7 45.87 5.80 -4.32
CA LEU A 7 44.68 5.35 -5.04
C LEU A 7 44.17 3.98 -4.53
N LYS A 8 45.10 3.05 -4.22
CA LYS A 8 44.75 1.73 -3.64
C LYS A 8 44.17 1.88 -2.24
N GLU A 9 44.71 2.75 -1.40
CA GLU A 9 44.18 3.01 -0.06
C GLU A 9 42.80 3.67 -0.09
N ARG A 10 42.60 4.71 -0.92
CA ARG A 10 41.28 5.34 -1.08
C ARG A 10 40.20 4.34 -1.51
N LYS A 11 40.51 3.49 -2.50
CA LYS A 11 39.59 2.43 -2.95
C LYS A 11 39.30 1.39 -1.86
N ARG A 12 40.30 1.02 -1.06
CA ARG A 12 40.11 0.09 0.07
C ARG A 12 39.19 0.69 1.12
N VAL A 13 39.36 1.97 1.44
CA VAL A 13 38.50 2.70 2.38
C VAL A 13 37.07 2.82 1.84
N GLU A 14 36.89 3.14 0.56
CA GLU A 14 35.56 3.17 -0.07
C GLU A 14 34.85 1.82 0.00
N LYS A 15 35.55 0.72 -0.31
CA LYS A 15 34.98 -0.63 -0.23
C LYS A 15 34.59 -1.02 1.20
N ILE A 16 35.39 -0.64 2.19
CA ILE A 16 35.08 -0.87 3.61
C ILE A 16 33.83 -0.08 4.02
N LYS A 17 33.75 1.22 3.69
CA LYS A 17 32.58 2.06 3.96
C LYS A 17 31.31 1.45 3.38
N LEU A 18 31.40 0.93 2.17
CA LEU A 18 30.27 0.38 1.47
C LEU A 18 29.79 -0.95 2.05
N ASN A 19 30.73 -1.82 2.46
CA ASN A 19 30.39 -3.05 3.18
C ASN A 19 29.75 -2.75 4.55
N ILE A 20 30.23 -1.74 5.27
CA ILE A 20 29.62 -1.29 6.53
C ILE A 20 28.17 -0.86 6.29
N LEU A 21 27.91 -0.13 5.21
CA LEU A 21 26.57 0.32 4.85
C LEU A 21 25.61 -0.86 4.54
N ILE A 22 26.09 -1.89 3.83
CA ILE A 22 25.30 -3.11 3.55
C ILE A 22 24.94 -3.82 4.86
N VAL A 23 25.90 -3.96 5.79
CA VAL A 23 25.67 -4.58 7.09
C VAL A 23 24.66 -3.77 7.90
N LEU A 24 24.81 -2.44 7.94
CA LEU A 24 23.90 -1.55 8.66
C LEU A 24 22.46 -1.67 8.14
N PHE A 25 22.25 -1.55 6.82
CA PHE A 25 20.91 -1.69 6.24
C PHE A 25 20.35 -3.10 6.42
N SER A 26 21.18 -4.14 6.37
CA SER A 26 20.75 -5.51 6.65
C SER A 26 20.30 -5.70 8.09
N ILE A 27 20.96 -5.06 9.06
CA ILE A 27 20.54 -5.09 10.48
C ILE A 27 19.19 -4.38 10.65
N ILE A 28 19.01 -3.21 10.02
CA ILE A 28 17.74 -2.46 10.07
C ILE A 28 16.61 -3.27 9.42
N SER A 29 16.85 -3.83 8.23
CA SER A 29 15.90 -4.69 7.53
C SER A 29 15.52 -5.93 8.34
N PHE A 30 16.51 -6.59 8.95
CA PHE A 30 16.29 -7.73 9.82
C PHE A 30 15.45 -7.35 11.05
N TYR A 31 15.81 -6.26 11.74
CA TYR A 31 15.10 -5.80 12.94
C TYR A 31 13.64 -5.47 12.64
N THR A 32 13.39 -4.69 11.59
CA THR A 32 12.02 -4.28 11.19
C THR A 32 11.20 -5.47 10.70
N SER A 33 11.78 -6.36 9.90
CA SER A 33 11.11 -7.59 9.44
C SER A 33 10.82 -8.56 10.59
N TYR A 34 11.76 -8.74 11.52
CA TYR A 34 11.61 -9.63 12.66
C TYR A 34 10.51 -9.15 13.61
N THR A 35 10.58 -7.89 14.02
CA THR A 35 9.57 -7.29 14.90
C THR A 35 8.21 -7.26 14.23
N GLY A 36 8.12 -6.91 12.95
CA GLY A 36 6.88 -6.96 12.20
C GLY A 36 6.31 -8.38 12.06
N PHE A 37 7.16 -9.39 11.85
CA PHE A 37 6.74 -10.79 11.79
C PHE A 37 6.23 -11.32 13.14
N LEU A 38 6.88 -10.97 14.25
CA LEU A 38 6.39 -11.30 15.59
C LEU A 38 5.00 -10.68 15.85
N LYS A 39 4.82 -9.42 15.45
CA LYS A 39 3.53 -8.73 15.54
C LYS A 39 2.45 -9.41 14.70
N LEU A 40 2.76 -9.84 13.47
CA LEU A 40 1.81 -10.54 12.60
C LEU A 40 1.40 -11.92 13.13
N THR A 41 2.34 -12.63 13.76
CA THR A 41 2.09 -13.99 14.26
C THR A 41 1.41 -14.00 15.62
N GLY A 42 1.29 -12.85 16.30
CA GLY A 42 0.65 -12.74 17.61
C GLY A 42 1.33 -13.57 18.69
N VAL A 43 2.61 -13.88 18.50
CA VAL A 43 3.39 -14.67 19.45
C VAL A 43 3.52 -13.88 20.74
N ILE A 44 2.88 -14.40 21.78
CA ILE A 44 2.88 -13.84 23.14
C ILE A 44 4.34 -13.71 23.59
N GLU A 45 4.68 -12.57 24.21
CA GLU A 45 6.03 -12.20 24.67
C GLU A 45 6.71 -13.23 25.61
N HIS A 46 6.03 -14.31 25.97
CA HIS A 46 6.49 -15.32 26.92
C HIS A 46 6.96 -16.64 26.28
N ASP A 47 6.83 -16.83 24.95
CA ASP A 47 7.38 -18.00 24.26
C ASP A 47 8.71 -17.68 23.56
N TYR A 48 9.78 -17.72 24.35
CA TYR A 48 11.15 -17.45 23.89
C TYR A 48 11.65 -18.45 22.82
N LEU A 49 11.14 -19.70 22.84
CA LEU A 49 11.57 -20.72 21.88
C LEU A 49 11.00 -20.41 20.50
N LEU A 50 9.71 -20.10 20.43
CA LEU A 50 9.06 -19.71 19.19
C LEU A 50 9.68 -18.41 18.64
N MET A 51 9.92 -17.41 19.50
CA MET A 51 10.62 -16.17 19.10
C MET A 51 12.00 -16.42 18.48
N GLY A 52 12.78 -17.36 19.04
CA GLY A 52 14.09 -17.74 18.52
C GLY A 52 14.02 -18.43 17.15
N VAL A 53 13.09 -19.36 16.97
CA VAL A 53 12.85 -20.04 15.68
C VAL A 53 12.44 -19.03 14.60
N MET A 54 11.55 -18.10 14.94
CA MET A 54 11.11 -17.05 14.00
C MET A 54 12.25 -16.09 13.64
N GLY A 55 13.11 -15.75 14.61
CA GLY A 55 14.30 -14.94 14.36
C GLY A 55 15.26 -15.62 13.39
N LEU A 56 15.44 -16.94 13.52
CA LEU A 56 16.27 -17.73 12.61
C LEU A 56 15.68 -17.76 11.19
N LEU A 57 14.36 -17.91 11.06
CA LEU A 57 13.67 -17.88 9.76
C LEU A 57 13.82 -16.52 9.06
N VAL A 58 13.56 -15.41 9.76
CA VAL A 58 13.74 -14.07 9.20
C VAL A 58 15.22 -13.81 8.87
N GLY A 59 16.14 -14.31 9.70
CA GLY A 59 17.57 -14.23 9.46
C GLY A 59 18.00 -14.98 8.19
N ALA A 60 17.43 -16.16 7.95
CA ALA A 60 17.66 -16.94 6.74
C ALA A 60 17.12 -16.22 5.49
N LEU A 61 15.96 -15.57 5.59
CA LEU A 61 15.41 -14.72 4.52
C LEU A 61 16.32 -13.53 4.22
N GLN A 62 16.80 -12.81 5.25
CA GLN A 62 17.72 -11.69 5.07
C GLN A 62 19.04 -12.12 4.46
N TYR A 63 19.58 -13.27 4.91
CA TYR A 63 20.79 -13.86 4.33
C TYR A 63 20.58 -14.22 2.86
N ALA A 64 19.45 -14.83 2.52
CA ALA A 64 19.10 -15.17 1.14
C ALA A 64 18.99 -13.91 0.26
N LEU A 65 18.43 -12.82 0.77
CA LEU A 65 18.31 -11.55 0.06
C LEU A 65 19.70 -10.99 -0.29
N VAL A 66 20.59 -10.86 0.70
CA VAL A 66 21.97 -10.37 0.50
C VAL A 66 22.78 -11.31 -0.39
N PHE A 67 22.66 -12.62 -0.18
CA PHE A 67 23.32 -13.64 -0.98
C PHE A 67 22.90 -13.57 -2.45
N SER A 68 21.59 -13.43 -2.72
CA SER A 68 21.05 -13.37 -4.08
C SER A 68 21.64 -12.19 -4.85
N ILE A 69 21.70 -11.01 -4.22
CA ILE A 69 22.31 -9.82 -4.85
C ILE A 69 23.83 -10.00 -5.00
N ASN A 70 24.50 -10.51 -3.98
CA ASN A 70 25.94 -10.75 -4.04
C ASN A 70 26.34 -11.84 -5.04
N ALA A 71 25.47 -12.82 -5.32
CA ALA A 71 25.69 -13.82 -6.36
C ALA A 71 25.34 -13.29 -7.76
N PHE A 72 24.40 -12.35 -7.86
CA PHE A 72 23.89 -11.81 -9.12
C PHE A 72 24.87 -10.86 -9.83
N HIS A 73 25.22 -11.13 -11.09
CA HIS A 73 25.99 -10.22 -11.93
C HIS A 73 25.14 -9.73 -13.12
N LEU A 74 25.06 -8.40 -13.32
CA LEU A 74 24.38 -7.79 -14.47
C LEU A 74 24.86 -8.35 -15.82
N GLY A 75 26.14 -8.71 -15.95
CA GLY A 75 26.70 -9.31 -17.16
C GLY A 75 26.19 -10.73 -17.47
N ASP A 76 25.67 -11.45 -16.48
CA ASP A 76 25.16 -12.82 -16.67
C ASP A 76 23.77 -12.85 -17.31
N LEU A 77 23.00 -11.75 -17.23
CA LEU A 77 21.74 -11.58 -17.97
C LEU A 77 21.96 -11.55 -19.49
N PHE A 78 23.12 -11.08 -19.94
CA PHE A 78 23.43 -10.93 -21.36
C PHE A 78 24.27 -12.10 -21.92
N ARG A 79 24.66 -13.09 -21.10
CA ARG A 79 25.48 -14.25 -21.48
C ARG A 79 24.71 -15.58 -21.43
N LYS A 80 25.38 -16.70 -21.74
CA LYS A 80 24.82 -18.07 -21.83
C LYS A 80 24.14 -18.59 -20.54
N ASN A 81 24.30 -17.90 -19.40
CA ASN A 81 23.76 -18.30 -18.09
C ASN A 81 22.46 -17.58 -17.70
N ARG A 82 21.62 -17.16 -18.68
CA ARG A 82 20.37 -16.41 -18.42
C ARG A 82 19.45 -17.07 -17.39
N ILE A 83 19.31 -18.40 -17.42
CA ILE A 83 18.43 -19.13 -16.51
C ILE A 83 18.85 -18.94 -15.05
N LYS A 84 20.16 -19.00 -14.76
CA LYS A 84 20.67 -18.78 -13.40
C LYS A 84 20.45 -17.34 -12.94
N ALA A 85 20.68 -16.38 -13.83
CA ALA A 85 20.47 -14.96 -13.53
C ALA A 85 18.98 -14.65 -13.26
N VAL A 86 18.06 -15.19 -14.06
CA VAL A 86 16.62 -15.06 -13.87
C VAL A 86 16.16 -15.73 -12.58
N ALA A 87 16.67 -16.93 -12.27
CA ALA A 87 16.34 -17.62 -11.02
C ALA A 87 16.81 -16.85 -9.79
N LEU A 88 18.04 -16.30 -9.79
CA LEU A 88 18.56 -15.46 -8.71
C LEU A 88 17.74 -14.17 -8.54
N LEU A 89 17.32 -13.55 -9.65
CA LEU A 89 16.48 -12.36 -9.62
C LEU A 89 15.07 -12.68 -9.09
N ALA A 90 14.50 -13.82 -9.46
CA ALA A 90 13.22 -14.27 -8.95
C ALA A 90 13.28 -14.55 -7.43
N ILE A 91 14.33 -15.25 -6.96
CA ILE A 91 14.57 -15.46 -5.53
C ILE A 91 14.69 -14.12 -4.81
N TYR A 92 15.48 -13.19 -5.36
CA TYR A 92 15.60 -11.85 -4.81
C TYR A 92 14.25 -11.14 -4.69
N MET A 93 13.46 -11.09 -5.77
CA MET A 93 12.13 -10.47 -5.77
C MET A 93 11.19 -11.09 -4.74
N ILE A 94 11.16 -12.43 -4.63
CA ILE A 94 10.34 -13.12 -3.63
C ILE A 94 10.80 -12.75 -2.22
N THR A 95 12.11 -12.84 -1.93
CA THR A 95 12.65 -12.49 -0.60
C THR A 95 12.43 -11.03 -0.24
N MET A 96 12.52 -10.12 -1.22
CA MET A 96 12.24 -8.70 -1.05
C MET A 96 10.76 -8.46 -0.73
N VAL A 97 9.83 -9.03 -1.51
CA VAL A 97 8.39 -8.87 -1.26
C VAL A 97 8.02 -9.40 0.13
N THR A 98 8.57 -10.55 0.53
CA THR A 98 8.36 -11.10 1.87
C THR A 98 8.94 -10.21 2.97
N SER A 99 10.17 -9.70 2.80
CA SER A 99 10.82 -8.75 3.72
C SER A 99 10.02 -7.46 3.88
N VAL A 100 9.59 -6.85 2.76
CA VAL A 100 8.74 -5.65 2.76
C VAL A 100 7.40 -5.93 3.43
N THR A 101 6.79 -7.10 3.22
CA THR A 101 5.51 -7.47 3.86
C THR A 101 5.65 -7.55 5.38
N PHE A 102 6.74 -8.13 5.89
CA PHE A 102 6.94 -8.22 7.33
C PHE A 102 7.34 -6.88 7.95
N SER A 103 8.26 -6.15 7.32
CA SER A 103 8.66 -4.81 7.78
C SER A 103 7.52 -3.79 7.69
N PHE A 104 6.59 -3.95 6.75
CA PHE A 104 5.38 -3.13 6.65
C PHE A 104 4.62 -3.14 7.98
N SER A 105 4.41 -4.30 8.59
CA SER A 105 3.63 -4.40 9.83
C SER A 105 4.25 -3.63 10.98
N TYR A 106 5.58 -3.54 11.00
CA TYR A 106 6.31 -2.69 11.93
C TYR A 106 6.07 -1.20 11.62
N TRP A 107 6.32 -0.78 10.38
CA TRP A 107 6.19 0.63 9.96
C TRP A 107 4.75 1.14 9.98
N TYR A 108 3.78 0.28 9.69
CA TYR A 108 2.37 0.63 9.70
C TYR A 108 1.91 0.94 11.12
N GLN A 109 2.32 0.14 12.10
CA GLN A 109 2.05 0.45 13.51
C GLN A 109 2.70 1.77 13.95
N GLU A 110 3.92 2.05 13.49
CA GLU A 110 4.68 3.23 13.92
C GLU A 110 4.18 4.54 13.31
N PHE A 111 3.80 4.54 12.03
CA PHE A 111 3.51 5.79 11.29
C PHE A 111 2.05 5.98 10.91
N SER A 112 1.34 4.91 10.60
CA SER A 112 0.02 5.00 9.95
C SER A 112 -1.12 4.59 10.86
N ALA A 113 -0.88 3.67 11.79
CA ALA A 113 -1.91 3.08 12.65
C ALA A 113 -2.54 4.10 13.60
N GLU A 114 -1.75 5.04 14.15
CA GLU A 114 -2.27 6.12 14.99
C GLU A 114 -3.16 7.08 14.20
N GLY A 115 -2.65 7.61 13.09
CA GLY A 115 -3.40 8.51 12.25
C GLY A 115 -4.65 7.84 11.65
N HIS A 116 -4.61 6.54 11.36
CA HIS A 116 -5.78 5.78 10.93
C HIS A 116 -6.78 5.56 12.08
N ALA A 117 -6.32 5.15 13.26
CA ALA A 117 -7.17 4.96 14.44
C ALA A 117 -7.94 6.24 14.79
N GLN A 118 -7.25 7.38 14.78
CA GLN A 118 -7.88 8.68 15.06
C GLN A 118 -8.94 9.03 14.00
N ARG A 119 -8.58 9.03 12.71
CA ARG A 119 -9.51 9.38 11.62
C ARG A 119 -10.72 8.45 11.56
N SER A 120 -10.49 7.14 11.66
CA SER A 120 -11.54 6.12 11.69
C SER A 120 -12.49 6.35 12.85
N SER A 121 -11.96 6.66 14.04
CA SER A 121 -12.77 6.94 15.21
C SER A 121 -13.58 8.22 15.04
N GLU A 122 -12.97 9.31 14.57
CA GLU A 122 -13.67 10.58 14.31
C GLU A 122 -14.83 10.41 13.32
N LEU A 123 -14.63 9.69 12.21
CA LEU A 123 -15.69 9.40 11.23
C LEU A 123 -16.86 8.65 11.85
N GLN A 124 -16.57 7.57 12.58
CA GLN A 124 -17.59 6.74 13.23
C GLN A 124 -18.34 7.50 14.33
N LEU A 125 -17.61 8.27 15.15
CA LEU A 125 -18.16 9.11 16.20
C LEU A 125 -19.08 10.21 15.64
N ASN A 126 -18.69 10.84 14.53
CA ASN A 126 -19.53 11.80 13.84
C ASN A 126 -20.79 11.14 13.25
N GLY A 127 -20.67 9.94 12.67
CA GLY A 127 -21.81 9.17 12.16
C GLY A 127 -22.85 8.84 13.25
N VAL A 128 -22.39 8.44 14.45
CA VAL A 128 -23.28 8.24 15.61
C VAL A 128 -23.92 9.56 16.04
N LYS A 129 -23.14 10.64 16.13
CA LYS A 129 -23.64 11.96 16.53
C LYS A 129 -24.72 12.48 15.57
N ASP A 130 -24.51 12.36 14.27
CA ASP A 130 -25.47 12.77 13.24
C ASP A 130 -26.76 11.91 13.29
N SER A 131 -26.62 10.62 13.54
CA SER A 131 -27.76 9.71 13.71
C SER A 131 -28.58 10.07 14.95
N LEU A 132 -27.92 10.40 16.07
CA LEU A 132 -28.57 10.84 17.31
C LEU A 132 -29.30 12.18 17.14
N ILE A 133 -28.68 13.16 16.47
CA ILE A 133 -29.30 14.46 16.15
C ILE A 133 -30.53 14.26 15.24
N THR A 134 -30.41 13.40 14.24
CA THR A 134 -31.52 13.08 13.33
C THR A 134 -32.68 12.42 14.07
N ALA A 135 -32.40 11.51 15.00
CA ALA A 135 -33.41 10.89 15.85
C ALA A 135 -34.11 11.95 16.72
N GLN A 136 -33.34 12.82 17.39
CA GLN A 136 -33.87 13.92 18.20
C GLN A 136 -34.83 14.82 17.41
N ASP A 137 -34.44 15.26 16.21
CA ASP A 137 -35.29 16.08 15.32
C ASP A 137 -36.55 15.32 14.90
N SER A 138 -36.45 14.00 14.65
CA SER A 138 -37.61 13.18 14.30
C SER A 138 -38.63 13.10 15.45
N PHE A 139 -38.18 12.87 16.68
CA PHE A 139 -39.04 12.84 17.88
C PHE A 139 -39.70 14.21 18.12
N SER A 140 -38.94 15.30 18.08
CA SER A 140 -39.46 16.66 18.28
C SER A 140 -40.53 17.04 17.25
N ARG A 141 -40.28 16.69 15.97
CA ARG A 141 -41.27 16.88 14.91
C ARG A 141 -42.49 15.99 15.10
N MET A 142 -42.31 14.75 15.54
CA MET A 142 -43.40 13.82 15.83
C MET A 142 -44.32 14.38 16.90
N GLY A 143 -43.78 14.84 18.04
CA GLY A 143 -44.53 15.49 19.10
C GLY A 143 -45.32 16.71 18.60
N THR A 144 -44.66 17.59 17.83
CA THR A 144 -45.33 18.76 17.22
C THR A 144 -46.49 18.37 16.30
N LYS A 145 -46.36 17.28 15.52
CA LYS A 145 -47.42 16.81 14.62
C LYS A 145 -48.55 16.12 15.36
N LEU A 146 -48.25 15.32 16.38
CA LEU A 146 -49.25 14.69 17.24
C LEU A 146 -50.07 15.74 18.00
N LYS A 147 -49.42 16.78 18.54
CA LYS A 147 -50.12 17.91 19.15
C LYS A 147 -51.11 18.57 18.18
N LYS A 148 -50.67 18.88 16.95
CA LYS A 148 -51.54 19.45 15.91
C LYS A 148 -52.71 18.53 15.56
N LEU A 149 -52.50 17.22 15.48
CA LEU A 149 -53.56 16.24 15.23
C LEU A 149 -54.57 16.17 16.39
N SER A 150 -54.09 16.22 17.63
CA SER A 150 -54.93 16.22 18.83
C SER A 150 -55.78 17.49 18.91
N ASP A 151 -55.17 18.66 18.68
CA ASP A 151 -55.86 19.96 18.67
C ASP A 151 -56.90 20.03 17.54
N TYR A 152 -56.55 19.54 16.35
CA TYR A 152 -57.46 19.43 15.22
C TYR A 152 -58.68 18.55 15.55
N SER A 153 -58.44 17.33 16.05
CA SER A 153 -59.50 16.39 16.38
C SER A 153 -60.42 16.92 17.49
N THR A 154 -59.86 17.65 18.46
CA THR A 154 -60.62 18.33 19.51
C THR A 154 -61.50 19.44 18.95
N THR A 155 -60.95 20.27 18.07
CA THR A 155 -61.68 21.37 17.42
C THR A 155 -62.84 20.83 16.60
N GLU A 156 -62.58 19.81 15.80
CA GLU A 156 -63.59 19.22 14.95
C GLU A 156 -64.63 18.40 15.74
N SER A 157 -64.26 17.79 16.87
CA SER A 157 -65.22 17.18 17.79
C SER A 157 -66.20 18.23 18.35
N ASN A 158 -65.68 19.40 18.72
CA ASN A 158 -66.54 20.50 19.17
C ASN A 158 -67.43 21.03 18.04
N ARG A 159 -66.91 21.12 16.81
CA ARG A 159 -67.67 21.54 15.64
C ARG A 159 -68.79 20.56 15.31
N GLU A 160 -68.51 19.25 15.33
CA GLU A 160 -69.53 18.22 15.13
C GLU A 160 -70.63 18.29 16.20
N ARG A 161 -70.25 18.59 17.45
CA ARG A 161 -71.20 18.76 18.55
C ARG A 161 -72.12 19.98 18.36
N ILE A 162 -71.61 21.10 17.87
CA ILE A 162 -72.36 22.37 17.75
C ILE A 162 -73.15 22.42 16.44
N ASP A 163 -72.51 22.09 15.32
CA ASP A 163 -73.05 22.30 13.97
C ASP A 163 -73.51 20.99 13.30
N GLY A 164 -72.94 19.85 13.72
CA GLY A 164 -73.04 18.57 13.00
C GLY A 164 -72.39 18.62 11.62
N LYS A 165 -72.71 17.63 10.78
CA LYS A 165 -72.39 17.61 9.34
C LYS A 165 -70.92 17.60 8.96
N THR A 166 -70.00 17.35 9.90
CA THR A 166 -68.56 17.33 9.60
C THR A 166 -68.12 16.02 8.95
N CYS A 167 -68.82 14.92 9.23
CA CYS A 167 -68.56 13.59 8.65
C CYS A 167 -69.58 13.21 7.58
N ASP A 168 -70.87 13.51 7.81
CA ASP A 168 -71.96 13.27 6.87
C ASP A 168 -72.96 14.43 6.93
N ARG A 169 -73.29 15.02 5.78
CA ARG A 169 -74.21 16.18 5.66
C ARG A 169 -75.62 15.90 6.16
N THR A 170 -76.00 14.63 6.30
CA THR A 170 -77.32 14.20 6.78
C THR A 170 -77.42 14.16 8.30
N VAL A 171 -76.30 14.21 9.02
CA VAL A 171 -76.24 14.10 10.48
C VAL A 171 -76.43 15.48 11.13
N GLY A 172 -77.33 15.55 12.11
CA GLY A 172 -77.61 16.77 12.87
C GLY A 172 -76.56 17.08 13.95
N SER A 173 -76.64 18.28 14.52
CA SER A 173 -75.82 18.72 15.65
C SER A 173 -76.16 17.95 16.94
N GLY A 174 -75.17 17.72 17.78
CA GLY A 174 -75.35 17.17 19.13
C GLY A 174 -74.29 16.16 19.53
N GLU A 175 -74.45 15.56 20.70
CA GLU A 175 -73.54 14.53 21.19
C GLU A 175 -73.93 13.16 20.60
N GLY A 176 -73.19 12.72 19.58
CA GLY A 176 -73.44 11.45 18.88
C GLY A 176 -72.17 10.72 18.45
N PRO A 177 -72.32 9.60 17.72
CA PRO A 177 -71.22 8.72 17.32
C PRO A 177 -70.01 9.42 16.67
N PHE A 178 -70.24 10.35 15.74
CA PHE A 178 -69.16 11.11 15.08
C PHE A 178 -68.43 12.07 16.04
N THR A 179 -69.15 12.66 17.00
CA THR A 179 -68.52 13.46 18.07
C THR A 179 -67.63 12.58 18.94
N TRP A 180 -68.09 11.37 19.28
CA TRP A 180 -67.31 10.40 20.06
C TRP A 180 -66.08 9.92 19.31
N LEU A 181 -66.20 9.64 18.00
CA LEU A 181 -65.07 9.27 17.14
C LEU A 181 -63.97 10.34 17.16
N ARG A 182 -64.31 11.60 16.90
CA ARG A 182 -63.32 12.70 16.89
C ARG A 182 -62.75 12.97 18.28
N ALA A 183 -63.56 12.87 19.33
CA ALA A 183 -63.09 12.99 20.71
C ALA A 183 -62.15 11.84 21.10
N ASP A 184 -62.37 10.65 20.56
CA ASP A 184 -61.52 9.50 20.76
C ASP A 184 -60.20 9.62 20.00
N ASP A 185 -60.22 10.09 18.75
CA ASP A 185 -59.02 10.44 17.98
C ASP A 185 -58.16 11.47 18.72
N ALA A 186 -58.78 12.51 19.26
CA ALA A 186 -58.10 13.53 20.07
C ALA A 186 -57.43 12.92 21.30
N ARG A 187 -58.16 12.05 22.02
CA ARG A 187 -57.68 11.37 23.24
C ARG A 187 -56.51 10.45 22.95
N LEU A 188 -56.64 9.56 21.96
CA LEU A 188 -55.56 8.62 21.64
C LEU A 188 -54.31 9.36 21.17
N THR A 189 -54.48 10.34 20.29
CA THR A 189 -53.36 11.16 19.82
C THR A 189 -52.69 11.91 20.98
N LYS A 190 -53.47 12.41 21.95
CA LYS A 190 -52.92 13.06 23.15
C LYS A 190 -52.18 12.08 24.05
N SER A 191 -52.71 10.87 24.24
CA SER A 191 -52.03 9.82 25.02
C SER A 191 -50.66 9.49 24.43
N TYR A 192 -50.62 9.25 23.11
CA TYR A 192 -49.34 8.98 22.44
C TYR A 192 -48.43 10.19 22.35
N LEU A 193 -48.96 11.42 22.33
CA LEU A 193 -48.14 12.62 22.45
C LEU A 193 -47.37 12.61 23.78
N ASP A 194 -48.06 12.34 24.89
CA ASP A 194 -47.41 12.29 26.21
C ASP A 194 -46.36 11.17 26.28
N ASP A 195 -46.62 10.03 25.62
CA ASP A 195 -45.64 8.94 25.47
C ASP A 195 -44.41 9.36 24.65
N VAL A 196 -44.62 10.03 23.52
CA VAL A 196 -43.55 10.50 22.62
C VAL A 196 -42.71 11.59 23.29
N GLU A 197 -43.33 12.56 23.97
CA GLU A 197 -42.62 13.62 24.72
C GLU A 197 -41.75 13.01 25.84
N ARG A 198 -42.25 11.97 26.51
CA ARG A 198 -41.47 11.22 27.50
C ARG A 198 -40.30 10.46 26.88
N LEU A 199 -40.52 9.78 25.74
CA LEU A 199 -39.44 9.10 25.02
C LEU A 199 -38.39 10.08 24.50
N GLU A 200 -38.81 11.25 24.00
CA GLU A 200 -37.92 12.33 23.56
C GLU A 200 -37.05 12.84 24.72
N ALA A 201 -37.64 13.08 25.89
CA ALA A 201 -36.89 13.52 27.07
C ALA A 201 -35.85 12.48 27.52
N GLN A 202 -36.21 11.19 27.49
CA GLN A 202 -35.26 10.10 27.79
C GLN A 202 -34.17 9.97 26.72
N LEU A 203 -34.53 10.10 25.44
CA LEU A 203 -33.56 10.06 24.34
C LEU A 203 -32.56 11.20 24.48
N ASN A 204 -32.99 12.41 24.85
CA ASN A 204 -32.09 13.54 25.10
C ASN A 204 -31.08 13.26 26.22
N GLN A 205 -31.49 12.55 27.27
CA GLN A 205 -30.58 12.13 28.34
C GLN A 205 -29.57 11.08 27.86
N ASP A 206 -30.04 10.08 27.11
CA ASP A 206 -29.20 9.02 26.55
C ASP A 206 -28.21 9.60 25.50
N ILE A 207 -28.62 10.60 24.72
CA ILE A 207 -27.76 11.35 23.79
C ILE A 207 -26.63 12.06 24.55
N LEU A 208 -26.94 12.75 25.64
CA LEU A 208 -25.93 13.43 26.46
C LEU A 208 -24.94 12.42 27.08
N GLN A 209 -25.43 11.27 27.52
CA GLN A 209 -24.58 10.22 28.05
C GLN A 209 -23.62 9.67 26.98
N VAL A 210 -24.13 9.37 25.78
CA VAL A 210 -23.29 8.92 24.67
C VAL A 210 -22.30 10.02 24.27
N ALA A 211 -22.73 11.29 24.17
CA ALA A 211 -21.84 12.41 23.87
C ALA A 211 -20.69 12.51 24.88
N ASN A 212 -20.96 12.34 26.18
CA ASN A 212 -19.93 12.32 27.22
C ASN A 212 -18.93 11.16 27.04
N TYR A 213 -19.40 9.98 26.65
CA TYR A 213 -18.49 8.88 26.30
C TYR A 213 -17.61 9.26 25.12
N ILE A 214 -18.21 9.79 24.05
CA ILE A 214 -17.50 10.22 22.85
C ILE A 214 -16.43 11.27 23.16
N GLU A 215 -16.72 12.26 24.00
CA GLU A 215 -15.77 13.30 24.42
C GLU A 215 -14.61 12.74 25.28
N SER A 216 -14.86 11.66 26.01
CA SER A 216 -13.84 10.98 26.83
C SER A 216 -12.97 9.98 26.06
N PHE A 217 -13.19 9.83 24.75
CA PHE A 217 -12.46 8.86 23.94
C PHE A 217 -10.96 9.21 23.86
N ASP A 218 -10.13 8.26 24.29
CA ASP A 218 -8.67 8.30 24.11
C ASP A 218 -8.23 7.16 23.18
N PRO A 219 -7.74 7.45 21.96
CA PRO A 219 -7.21 6.46 21.03
C PRO A 219 -6.02 5.66 21.56
N ASN A 220 -5.34 6.16 22.61
CA ASN A 220 -4.20 5.50 23.27
C ASN A 220 -4.63 4.69 24.51
N GLY A 221 -5.90 4.79 24.94
CA GLY A 221 -6.43 4.13 26.12
C GLY A 221 -6.98 2.72 25.84
N ASP A 222 -7.90 2.27 26.70
CA ASP A 222 -8.60 0.99 26.53
C ASP A 222 -9.70 1.09 25.46
N VAL A 223 -9.29 0.99 24.19
CA VAL A 223 -10.20 1.07 23.03
C VAL A 223 -11.24 -0.06 23.03
N ILE A 224 -10.87 -1.28 23.46
CA ILE A 224 -11.79 -2.43 23.48
C ILE A 224 -12.87 -2.23 24.54
N GLY A 225 -12.46 -1.84 25.76
CA GLY A 225 -13.38 -1.54 26.85
C GLY A 225 -14.32 -0.40 26.50
N PHE A 226 -13.77 0.68 25.94
CA PHE A 226 -14.56 1.82 25.45
C PHE A 226 -15.56 1.39 24.38
N ASN A 227 -15.11 0.64 23.37
CA ASN A 227 -15.97 0.19 22.28
C ASN A 227 -17.13 -0.66 22.80
N ARG A 228 -16.88 -1.55 23.76
CA ARG A 228 -17.93 -2.34 24.42
C ARG A 228 -18.93 -1.45 25.15
N THR A 229 -18.46 -0.51 25.96
CA THR A 229 -19.34 0.39 26.74
C THR A 229 -20.24 1.22 25.84
N VAL A 230 -19.69 1.83 24.79
CA VAL A 230 -20.47 2.66 23.88
C VAL A 230 -21.43 1.81 23.06
N ASN A 231 -21.01 0.66 22.53
CA ASN A 231 -21.89 -0.23 21.78
C ASN A 231 -23.01 -0.83 22.62
N ASP A 232 -22.76 -1.14 23.89
CA ASP A 232 -23.82 -1.59 24.79
C ASP A 232 -24.86 -0.47 25.00
N SER A 233 -24.41 0.78 25.14
CA SER A 233 -25.31 1.94 25.20
C SER A 233 -26.10 2.12 23.89
N ILE A 234 -25.44 2.06 22.74
CA ILE A 234 -26.08 2.13 21.41
C ILE A 234 -27.12 1.01 21.23
N LYS A 235 -26.81 -0.21 21.65
CA LYS A 235 -27.76 -1.35 21.63
C LYS A 235 -29.00 -1.05 22.46
N GLN A 236 -28.84 -0.52 23.65
CA GLN A 236 -29.97 -0.14 24.51
C GLN A 236 -30.82 0.96 23.88
N ILE A 237 -30.20 1.99 23.30
CA ILE A 237 -30.88 3.08 22.57
C ILE A 237 -31.66 2.49 21.38
N ASN A 238 -31.03 1.63 20.58
CA ASN A 238 -31.65 0.94 19.44
C ASN A 238 -32.88 0.13 19.84
N LEU A 239 -32.82 -0.62 20.94
CA LEU A 239 -33.96 -1.35 21.46
C LEU A 239 -35.06 -0.42 22.00
N LYS A 240 -34.67 0.59 22.77
CA LYS A 240 -35.59 1.47 23.50
C LYS A 240 -36.36 2.44 22.60
N TYR A 241 -35.74 2.94 21.53
CA TYR A 241 -36.34 3.98 20.68
C TYR A 241 -36.63 3.52 19.25
N PHE A 242 -35.70 2.80 18.62
CA PHE A 242 -35.84 2.41 17.21
C PHE A 242 -36.66 1.12 17.02
N LYS A 243 -36.68 0.24 18.03
CA LYS A 243 -37.55 -0.95 18.09
C LYS A 243 -38.63 -0.84 19.15
N ASN A 244 -39.06 0.39 19.44
CA ASN A 244 -40.01 0.68 20.49
C ASN A 244 -41.44 0.20 20.14
N GLN A 245 -42.05 -0.57 21.06
CA GLN A 245 -43.42 -1.07 20.86
C GLN A 245 -44.47 0.06 20.83
N THR A 246 -44.34 1.08 21.68
CA THR A 246 -45.28 2.22 21.71
C THR A 246 -45.32 2.97 20.38
N LEU A 247 -44.18 3.15 19.71
CA LEU A 247 -44.13 3.75 18.37
C LEU A 247 -44.78 2.87 17.30
N SER A 248 -44.61 1.55 17.41
CA SER A 248 -45.30 0.58 16.55
C SER A 248 -46.82 0.63 16.75
N ASP A 249 -47.27 0.68 18.00
CA ASP A 249 -48.69 0.79 18.35
C ASP A 249 -49.28 2.13 17.88
N LEU A 250 -48.55 3.24 18.04
CA LEU A 250 -48.92 4.54 17.50
C LEU A 250 -49.10 4.49 15.99
N LYS A 251 -48.12 3.91 15.27
CA LYS A 251 -48.19 3.73 13.81
C LYS A 251 -49.43 2.94 13.42
N ASN A 252 -49.69 1.80 14.08
CA ASN A 252 -50.84 0.96 13.80
C ASN A 252 -52.17 1.66 14.10
N MET A 253 -52.23 2.41 15.20
CA MET A 253 -53.38 3.24 15.56
C MET A 253 -53.67 4.26 14.44
N LEU A 254 -52.66 5.01 14.01
CA LEU A 254 -52.79 6.00 12.94
C LEU A 254 -53.16 5.38 11.59
N ILE A 255 -52.64 4.19 11.26
CA ILE A 255 -53.02 3.46 10.04
C ILE A 255 -54.48 3.04 10.09
N SER A 256 -54.95 2.49 11.22
CA SER A 256 -56.36 2.07 11.38
C SER A 256 -57.33 3.25 11.31
N ARG A 257 -56.85 4.44 11.67
CA ARG A 257 -57.65 5.68 11.72
C ARG A 257 -57.35 6.66 10.61
N SER A 258 -56.74 6.24 9.51
CA SER A 258 -56.49 7.12 8.36
C SER A 258 -56.88 6.50 7.02
N GLY A 259 -57.20 7.36 6.06
CA GLY A 259 -57.56 6.98 4.71
C GLY A 259 -58.76 6.03 4.65
N LEU A 260 -58.64 5.00 3.81
CA LEU A 260 -59.72 4.03 3.56
C LEU A 260 -60.06 3.16 4.79
N ASN A 261 -59.19 3.10 5.79
CA ASN A 261 -59.43 2.32 7.01
C ASN A 261 -60.44 3.00 7.95
N ARG A 262 -60.72 4.31 7.76
CA ARG A 262 -61.76 5.04 8.52
C ARG A 262 -63.21 4.70 8.09
N LYS A 263 -63.41 3.75 7.17
CA LYS A 263 -64.73 3.38 6.64
C LYS A 263 -65.63 2.67 7.66
N ALA A 264 -65.04 2.11 8.72
CA ALA A 264 -65.79 1.45 9.77
C ALA A 264 -64.96 1.48 11.06
N ILE A 265 -65.12 2.53 11.87
CA ILE A 265 -64.48 2.62 13.18
C ILE A 265 -65.54 2.43 14.25
N THR A 266 -65.33 1.44 15.10
CA THR A 266 -66.17 1.20 16.28
C THR A 266 -65.82 2.18 17.38
N VAL A 267 -66.81 2.93 17.84
CA VAL A 267 -66.70 3.94 18.90
C VAL A 267 -67.72 3.66 19.99
N THR A 268 -67.35 4.02 21.23
CA THR A 268 -68.18 3.79 22.41
C THR A 268 -68.51 5.11 23.09
N SER A 269 -69.80 5.33 23.36
CA SER A 269 -70.30 6.46 24.14
C SER A 269 -69.71 6.47 25.54
N LYS A 270 -69.14 7.60 25.94
CA LYS A 270 -68.62 7.80 27.31
C LYS A 270 -69.71 7.91 28.37
N LYS A 271 -70.93 8.31 27.98
CA LYS A 271 -72.05 8.53 28.92
C LYS A 271 -72.96 7.32 29.06
N THR A 272 -73.17 6.58 27.97
CA THR A 272 -74.18 5.50 27.91
C THR A 272 -73.57 4.12 27.68
N GLY A 273 -72.28 4.01 27.36
CA GLY A 273 -71.63 2.75 27.01
C GLY A 273 -72.07 2.16 25.66
N GLN A 274 -72.90 2.87 24.91
CA GLN A 274 -73.42 2.45 23.61
C GLN A 274 -72.29 2.38 22.57
N VAL A 275 -72.27 1.30 21.78
CA VAL A 275 -71.28 1.05 20.73
C VAL A 275 -71.90 1.33 19.36
N SER A 276 -71.17 2.01 18.48
CA SER A 276 -71.58 2.32 17.11
C SER A 276 -70.40 2.21 16.15
N THR A 277 -70.62 1.75 14.92
CA THR A 277 -69.59 1.69 13.88
C THR A 277 -69.85 2.77 12.85
N GLU A 278 -68.93 3.73 12.75
CA GLU A 278 -69.11 4.92 11.92
C GLU A 278 -68.10 5.01 10.78
N SER A 279 -68.53 5.60 9.67
CA SER A 279 -67.67 5.91 8.53
C SER A 279 -67.48 7.43 8.44
N CYS A 280 -66.33 7.93 8.88
CA CYS A 280 -65.98 9.35 8.74
C CYS A 280 -64.64 9.50 8.00
N MET A 281 -64.72 9.84 6.71
CA MET A 281 -63.55 10.15 5.90
C MET A 281 -63.04 11.54 6.26
N ASP A 282 -61.87 11.60 6.90
CA ASP A 282 -61.21 12.83 7.30
C ASP A 282 -59.84 12.93 6.61
N ASN A 283 -59.78 13.77 5.57
CA ASN A 283 -58.56 13.93 4.76
C ASN A 283 -57.45 14.68 5.51
N ASP A 284 -57.80 15.64 6.36
CA ASP A 284 -56.83 16.45 7.09
C ASP A 284 -56.19 15.63 8.21
N PHE A 285 -57.01 14.88 8.96
CA PHE A 285 -56.51 13.89 9.92
C PHE A 285 -55.61 12.86 9.22
N SER A 286 -56.06 12.31 8.09
CA SER A 286 -55.29 11.32 7.34
C SER A 286 -53.95 11.86 6.83
N PHE A 287 -53.91 13.12 6.41
CA PHE A 287 -52.68 13.78 5.98
C PHE A 287 -51.72 14.03 7.14
N GLY A 288 -52.23 14.48 8.30
CA GLY A 288 -51.43 14.61 9.51
C GLY A 288 -50.88 13.27 10.00
N ALA A 289 -51.72 12.23 10.02
CA ALA A 289 -51.35 10.87 10.40
C ALA A 289 -50.22 10.32 9.52
N LYS A 290 -50.33 10.47 8.19
CA LYS A 290 -49.27 10.09 7.25
C LYS A 290 -47.93 10.77 7.54
N LYS A 291 -47.95 12.05 7.94
CA LYS A 291 -46.72 12.77 8.31
C LYS A 291 -46.07 12.23 9.57
N VAL A 292 -46.86 11.79 10.55
CA VAL A 292 -46.34 11.15 11.77
C VAL A 292 -45.77 9.78 11.44
N ILE A 293 -46.50 8.96 10.67
CA ILE A 293 -46.05 7.63 10.22
C ILE A 293 -44.72 7.74 9.47
N ALA A 294 -44.59 8.69 8.53
CA ALA A 294 -43.35 8.90 7.80
C ALA A 294 -42.15 9.27 8.70
N ARG A 295 -42.38 9.89 9.87
CA ARG A 295 -41.33 10.18 10.85
C ARG A 295 -40.93 8.95 11.65
N ILE A 296 -41.89 8.11 12.00
CA ILE A 296 -41.63 6.80 12.62
C ILE A 296 -40.81 5.93 11.66
N ASP A 297 -41.20 5.89 10.38
CA ASP A 297 -40.53 5.08 9.35
C ASP A 297 -39.13 5.60 8.98
N ALA A 298 -38.87 6.89 9.20
CA ALA A 298 -37.56 7.49 8.97
C ALA A 298 -36.56 7.27 10.12
N LEU A 299 -36.97 6.66 11.24
CA LEU A 299 -36.06 6.32 12.33
C LEU A 299 -35.19 5.13 11.92
N SER A 300 -33.91 5.40 11.62
CA SER A 300 -32.91 4.38 11.29
C SER A 300 -32.08 4.01 12.53
N PRO A 301 -31.93 2.73 12.89
CA PRO A 301 -31.05 2.31 13.97
C PRO A 301 -29.62 2.83 13.78
N ILE A 302 -28.95 3.10 14.89
CA ILE A 302 -27.57 3.55 14.92
C ILE A 302 -26.65 2.34 14.71
N GLU A 303 -25.67 2.46 13.84
CA GLU A 303 -24.69 1.40 13.58
C GLU A 303 -23.75 1.20 14.79
N GLU A 304 -23.29 -0.03 14.97
CA GLU A 304 -22.30 -0.35 16.00
C GLU A 304 -20.93 0.19 15.59
N LEU A 305 -20.17 0.65 16.58
CA LEU A 305 -18.83 1.17 16.42
C LEU A 305 -17.81 0.03 16.37
N HIS A 306 -16.85 0.18 15.48
CA HIS A 306 -15.72 -0.73 15.29
C HIS A 306 -14.44 0.11 15.25
N PHE A 307 -14.02 0.60 16.42
CA PHE A 307 -12.75 1.31 16.53
C PHE A 307 -11.58 0.37 16.27
N PHE A 308 -10.63 0.87 15.50
CA PHE A 308 -9.41 0.13 15.17
C PHE A 308 -8.48 0.05 16.38
N ASP A 309 -8.19 -1.16 16.84
CA ASP A 309 -7.24 -1.39 17.93
C ASP A 309 -5.83 -1.67 17.38
N ARG A 310 -4.92 -0.74 17.64
CA ARG A 310 -3.51 -0.83 17.22
C ARG A 310 -2.74 -1.96 17.92
N SER A 311 -3.18 -2.35 19.11
CA SER A 311 -2.59 -3.45 19.88
C SER A 311 -3.10 -4.82 19.41
N ASN A 312 -4.23 -4.85 18.71
CA ASN A 312 -4.80 -6.08 18.17
C ASN A 312 -4.07 -6.52 16.89
N THR A 313 -3.22 -7.54 17.06
CA THR A 313 -2.40 -8.11 15.99
C THR A 313 -3.21 -8.61 14.80
N LYS A 314 -4.44 -9.09 15.01
CA LYS A 314 -5.31 -9.60 13.94
C LYS A 314 -5.87 -8.48 13.08
N GLU A 315 -6.31 -7.38 13.69
CA GLU A 315 -6.80 -6.20 12.97
C GLU A 315 -5.66 -5.51 12.21
N LEU A 316 -4.50 -5.39 12.86
CA LEU A 316 -3.29 -4.89 12.21
C LEU A 316 -2.89 -5.74 10.99
N PHE A 317 -2.96 -7.07 11.11
CA PHE A 317 -2.71 -8.00 10.00
C PHE A 317 -3.74 -7.85 8.88
N ALA A 318 -5.03 -7.84 9.20
CA ALA A 318 -6.10 -7.70 8.22
C ALA A 318 -5.95 -6.39 7.43
N ARG A 319 -5.65 -5.30 8.13
CA ARG A 319 -5.39 -4.00 7.51
C ARG A 319 -4.13 -4.00 6.67
N THR A 320 -3.05 -4.61 7.15
CA THR A 320 -1.80 -4.80 6.40
C THR A 320 -2.02 -5.49 5.06
N THR A 321 -2.73 -6.61 5.08
CA THR A 321 -3.02 -7.36 3.86
C THR A 321 -3.92 -6.57 2.92
N ALA A 322 -4.90 -5.82 3.45
CA ALA A 322 -5.75 -4.95 2.64
C ALA A 322 -4.94 -3.85 1.93
N VAL A 323 -4.01 -3.17 2.64
CA VAL A 323 -3.12 -2.15 2.05
C VAL A 323 -2.23 -2.74 0.96
N LEU A 324 -1.66 -3.93 1.20
CA LEU A 324 -0.85 -4.62 0.19
C LEU A 324 -1.67 -5.04 -1.04
N MET A 325 -2.90 -5.52 -0.86
CA MET A 325 -3.80 -5.82 -1.98
C MET A 325 -4.19 -4.55 -2.76
N ALA A 326 -4.39 -3.42 -2.08
CA ALA A 326 -4.70 -2.15 -2.73
C ALA A 326 -3.55 -1.62 -3.61
N LEU A 327 -2.29 -1.95 -3.29
CA LEU A 327 -1.18 -1.65 -4.21
C LEU A 327 -1.30 -2.37 -5.55
N MET A 328 -1.90 -3.56 -5.57
CA MET A 328 -2.14 -4.30 -6.81
C MET A 328 -3.32 -3.72 -7.61
N ASN A 329 -4.21 -2.96 -6.96
CA ASN A 329 -5.32 -2.26 -7.59
C ASN A 329 -5.40 -0.81 -7.10
N PRO A 330 -4.58 0.11 -7.67
CA PRO A 330 -4.45 1.48 -7.17
C PRO A 330 -5.75 2.28 -7.15
N SER A 331 -6.77 1.87 -7.90
CA SER A 331 -8.09 2.51 -7.92
C SER A 331 -8.83 2.44 -6.59
N THR A 332 -8.44 1.55 -5.68
CA THR A 332 -9.04 1.43 -4.35
C THR A 332 -8.41 2.36 -3.31
N ILE A 333 -7.34 3.06 -3.67
CA ILE A 333 -6.62 3.98 -2.77
C ILE A 333 -7.26 5.36 -2.89
N LYS A 334 -7.81 5.86 -1.79
CA LYS A 334 -8.42 7.19 -1.71
C LYS A 334 -7.45 8.22 -1.15
N SER A 335 -7.68 9.49 -1.46
CA SER A 335 -7.04 10.56 -0.70
C SER A 335 -7.62 10.62 0.72
N VAL A 336 -6.89 11.24 1.65
CA VAL A 336 -7.34 11.35 3.05
C VAL A 336 -8.68 12.11 3.16
N ASP A 337 -8.88 13.12 2.31
CA ASP A 337 -10.07 13.97 2.30
C ASP A 337 -11.30 13.29 1.65
N GLU A 338 -11.08 12.23 0.87
CA GLU A 338 -12.13 11.45 0.20
C GLU A 338 -12.58 10.23 1.02
N MET A 339 -12.12 10.11 2.26
CA MET A 339 -12.48 9.00 3.14
C MET A 339 -13.97 9.07 3.49
N THR A 340 -14.71 8.04 3.09
CA THR A 340 -16.17 7.95 3.29
C THR A 340 -16.55 6.85 4.26
N HIS A 341 -15.72 5.82 4.36
CA HIS A 341 -15.92 4.66 5.21
C HIS A 341 -14.68 4.43 6.06
N TYR A 342 -14.86 3.92 7.29
CA TYR A 342 -13.76 3.72 8.22
C TYR A 342 -12.71 2.71 7.72
N ASP A 343 -13.11 1.79 6.85
CA ASP A 343 -12.25 0.78 6.20
C ASP A 343 -11.54 1.27 4.93
N ASP A 344 -11.80 2.49 4.45
CA ASP A 344 -11.17 3.01 3.22
C ASP A 344 -9.63 3.06 3.36
N ILE A 345 -8.92 2.60 2.32
CA ILE A 345 -7.45 2.63 2.28
C ILE A 345 -6.99 3.99 1.76
N THR A 346 -6.13 4.66 2.52
CA THR A 346 -5.71 6.03 2.23
C THR A 346 -4.26 6.09 1.77
N SER A 347 -3.90 7.16 1.07
CA SER A 347 -2.50 7.42 0.69
C SER A 347 -1.54 7.47 1.89
N GLY A 348 -2.04 7.83 3.09
CA GLY A 348 -1.28 7.78 4.33
C GLY A 348 -0.83 6.37 4.75
N ASP A 349 -1.54 5.34 4.30
CA ASP A 349 -1.20 3.94 4.58
C ASP A 349 -0.04 3.43 3.69
N LEU A 350 0.24 4.13 2.58
CA LEU A 350 1.34 3.79 1.67
C LEU A 350 2.72 4.17 2.22
N TYR A 351 2.80 5.13 3.13
CA TYR A 351 4.10 5.55 3.70
C TYR A 351 4.83 4.38 4.37
N ALA A 352 4.10 3.55 5.11
CA ALA A 352 4.65 2.34 5.74
C ALA A 352 5.21 1.33 4.72
N VAL A 353 4.52 1.14 3.58
CA VAL A 353 5.01 0.26 2.49
C VAL A 353 6.28 0.85 1.89
N SER A 354 6.26 2.15 1.60
CA SER A 354 7.36 2.83 0.94
C SER A 354 8.64 2.79 1.78
N ALA A 355 8.53 2.89 3.12
CA ALA A 355 9.67 2.81 4.03
C ALA A 355 10.39 1.45 3.95
N GLY A 356 9.65 0.35 4.02
CA GLY A 356 10.21 -1.01 3.87
C GLY A 356 10.85 -1.21 2.49
N PHE A 357 10.18 -0.78 1.43
CA PHE A 357 10.68 -0.89 0.06
C PHE A 357 11.97 -0.09 -0.15
N ILE A 358 12.06 1.13 0.39
CA ILE A 358 13.25 1.98 0.27
C ILE A 358 14.47 1.32 0.92
N ILE A 359 14.32 0.70 2.09
CA ILE A 359 15.43 0.03 2.78
C ILE A 359 15.98 -1.13 1.94
N ASP A 360 15.10 -2.00 1.44
CA ASP A 360 15.49 -3.14 0.60
C ASP A 360 16.08 -2.69 -0.75
N LEU A 361 15.56 -1.60 -1.32
CA LEU A 361 16.10 -0.98 -2.52
C LEU A 361 17.50 -0.38 -2.29
N LEU A 362 17.74 0.24 -1.12
CA LEU A 362 19.06 0.74 -0.76
C LEU A 362 20.07 -0.39 -0.60
N ILE A 363 19.68 -1.53 -0.01
CA ILE A 363 20.52 -2.73 0.05
C ILE A 363 20.90 -3.16 -1.37
N LEU A 364 19.94 -3.21 -2.30
CA LEU A 364 20.20 -3.57 -3.70
C LEU A 364 21.17 -2.61 -4.38
N LEU A 365 20.89 -1.31 -4.33
CA LEU A 365 21.69 -0.28 -5.01
C LEU A 365 23.13 -0.24 -4.48
N VAL A 366 23.29 -0.28 -3.16
CA VAL A 366 24.62 -0.30 -2.53
C VAL A 366 25.37 -1.57 -2.91
N THR A 367 24.73 -2.75 -2.82
CA THR A 367 25.40 -4.01 -3.16
C THR A 367 25.79 -4.08 -4.65
N LEU A 368 24.96 -3.56 -5.55
CA LEU A 368 25.30 -3.47 -6.98
C LEU A 368 26.49 -2.52 -7.21
N TYR A 369 26.48 -1.35 -6.57
CA TYR A 369 27.59 -0.39 -6.67
C TYR A 369 28.90 -0.96 -6.08
N ALA A 370 28.82 -1.78 -5.03
CA ALA A 370 29.97 -2.51 -4.46
C ALA A 370 30.66 -3.46 -5.46
N LYS A 371 29.87 -3.96 -6.40
CA LYS A 371 30.19 -5.15 -7.20
C LYS A 371 30.68 -4.82 -8.60
N GLU A 372 30.48 -3.61 -9.12
CA GLU A 372 30.95 -3.26 -10.46
C GLU A 372 32.47 -3.39 -10.59
N PRO A 373 32.97 -4.29 -11.47
CA PRO A 373 34.40 -4.45 -11.69
C PRO A 373 34.90 -3.29 -12.56
N LYS A 374 35.31 -2.19 -11.93
CA LYS A 374 36.01 -1.09 -12.62
C LYS A 374 37.40 -1.49 -13.17
N GLU A 375 37.87 -2.73 -13.05
CA GLU A 375 39.31 -3.02 -13.22
C GLU A 375 39.71 -3.84 -14.46
N HIS A 376 38.91 -4.76 -15.00
CA HIS A 376 39.39 -5.53 -16.16
C HIS A 376 39.31 -4.79 -17.50
N ASN A 377 38.39 -3.84 -17.67
CA ASN A 377 38.31 -3.07 -18.92
C ASN A 377 39.18 -1.79 -18.91
N LEU A 378 39.57 -1.28 -17.73
CA LEU A 378 40.27 0.01 -17.60
C LEU A 378 41.80 -0.09 -17.77
N VAL A 379 42.41 -1.22 -17.39
CA VAL A 379 43.84 -1.47 -17.66
C VAL A 379 44.08 -1.66 -19.15
N LEU A 380 43.23 -2.48 -19.79
CA LEU A 380 43.23 -2.70 -21.25
C LEU A 380 43.10 -1.37 -22.01
N PHE A 381 42.23 -0.47 -21.55
CA PHE A 381 42.03 0.82 -22.21
C PHE A 381 43.16 1.82 -21.97
N ARG A 382 43.83 1.81 -20.82
CA ARG A 382 44.84 2.85 -20.51
C ARG A 382 46.14 2.64 -21.28
N ILE A 383 46.61 1.40 -21.40
CA ILE A 383 47.82 1.08 -22.16
C ILE A 383 47.54 1.27 -23.65
N VAL A 384 46.44 0.70 -24.16
CA VAL A 384 46.02 0.90 -25.55
C VAL A 384 45.81 2.39 -25.87
N LYS A 385 45.19 3.18 -24.98
CA LYS A 385 44.99 4.62 -25.20
C LYS A 385 46.31 5.40 -25.25
N LYS A 386 47.31 5.05 -24.43
CA LYS A 386 48.66 5.66 -24.54
C LYS A 386 49.34 5.32 -25.86
N ILE A 387 49.15 4.09 -26.32
CA ILE A 387 49.66 3.61 -27.62
C ILE A 387 48.97 4.36 -28.77
N LEU A 388 47.64 4.53 -28.71
CA LEU A 388 46.84 5.24 -29.71
C LEU A 388 47.09 6.76 -29.71
N ASN A 389 47.38 7.35 -28.55
CA ASN A 389 47.64 8.78 -28.41
C ASN A 389 49.06 9.22 -28.86
N GLY A 390 49.83 8.35 -29.51
CA GLY A 390 51.13 8.70 -30.06
C GLY A 390 52.29 8.75 -29.05
N GLU A 391 52.08 8.53 -27.74
CA GLU A 391 53.15 8.57 -26.72
C GLU A 391 54.28 7.56 -27.00
N TYR A 392 54.03 6.51 -27.81
CA TYR A 392 54.97 5.42 -28.11
C TYR A 392 54.96 4.96 -29.58
N SER A 393 54.39 5.72 -30.52
CA SER A 393 54.06 5.23 -31.88
C SER A 393 55.27 4.70 -32.67
N ASN A 394 56.39 5.41 -32.66
CA ASN A 394 57.62 5.00 -33.36
C ASN A 394 58.35 3.85 -32.65
N GLU A 395 58.33 3.84 -31.32
CA GLU A 395 59.01 2.83 -30.52
C GLU A 395 58.30 1.47 -30.60
N ILE A 396 56.97 1.46 -30.69
CA ILE A 396 56.17 0.24 -30.78
C ILE A 396 56.33 -0.43 -32.13
N MET A 397 56.40 0.31 -33.24
CA MET A 397 56.63 -0.31 -34.54
C MET A 397 58.01 -0.97 -34.61
N GLN A 398 59.03 -0.33 -34.01
CA GLN A 398 60.36 -0.92 -33.88
C GLN A 398 60.34 -2.16 -32.99
N LYS A 399 59.60 -2.14 -31.87
CA LYS A 399 59.46 -3.28 -30.95
C LYS A 399 58.55 -4.39 -31.47
N LEU A 400 57.61 -4.10 -32.37
CA LEU A 400 56.72 -5.09 -32.99
C LEU A 400 57.40 -5.80 -34.17
N LYS A 401 58.35 -5.13 -34.83
CA LYS A 401 59.08 -5.66 -35.99
C LYS A 401 59.66 -7.08 -35.80
N PRO A 402 60.26 -7.43 -34.65
CA PRO A 402 60.77 -8.80 -34.42
C PRO A 402 59.66 -9.86 -34.38
N TYR A 403 58.43 -9.46 -34.05
CA TYR A 403 57.28 -10.36 -33.90
C TYR A 403 56.40 -10.42 -35.15
N LEU A 404 56.79 -9.73 -36.24
CA LEU A 404 55.94 -9.49 -37.40
C LEU A 404 56.56 -10.08 -38.68
N ALA A 405 55.74 -10.81 -39.43
CA ALA A 405 56.08 -11.39 -40.73
C ALA A 405 55.07 -10.96 -41.78
N GLU A 406 55.50 -10.77 -43.02
CA GLU A 406 54.60 -10.42 -44.11
C GLU A 406 54.28 -11.64 -44.98
N MET A 407 52.99 -11.90 -45.21
CA MET A 407 52.53 -13.03 -46.02
C MET A 407 51.25 -12.68 -46.79
N ASN A 408 51.31 -12.70 -48.13
CA ASN A 408 50.17 -12.61 -49.04
C ASN A 408 49.16 -11.49 -48.68
N GLY A 409 49.66 -10.26 -48.47
CA GLY A 409 48.83 -9.10 -48.13
C GLY A 409 48.31 -9.07 -46.69
N ASN A 410 48.85 -9.91 -45.80
CA ASN A 410 48.60 -9.89 -44.37
C ASN A 410 49.91 -9.81 -43.59
N TYR A 411 49.85 -9.22 -42.41
CA TYR A 411 50.88 -9.37 -41.39
C TYR A 411 50.51 -10.53 -40.47
N LEU A 412 51.49 -11.40 -40.20
CA LEU A 412 51.42 -12.41 -39.16
C LEU A 412 52.18 -11.88 -37.95
N VAL A 413 51.55 -11.90 -36.77
CA VAL A 413 52.15 -11.49 -35.50
C VAL A 413 52.27 -12.71 -34.60
N ALA A 414 53.49 -13.13 -34.28
CA ALA A 414 53.77 -14.28 -33.42
C ALA A 414 54.09 -13.82 -32.00
N LEU A 415 53.25 -14.17 -31.03
CA LEU A 415 53.44 -13.78 -29.62
C LEU A 415 53.70 -15.00 -28.73
N PRO A 416 54.76 -15.01 -27.92
CA PRO A 416 55.03 -16.11 -27.01
C PRO A 416 53.96 -16.16 -25.91
N LYS A 417 53.49 -17.37 -25.59
CA LYS A 417 52.44 -17.58 -24.58
C LYS A 417 52.92 -17.33 -23.16
N ASP A 418 54.04 -17.96 -22.82
CA ASP A 418 54.49 -18.18 -21.44
C ASP A 418 55.78 -17.39 -21.15
N VAL A 419 55.74 -16.11 -21.51
CA VAL A 419 56.80 -15.13 -21.22
C VAL A 419 56.16 -14.00 -20.42
N ASP A 420 56.70 -13.80 -19.22
CA ASP A 420 56.35 -12.73 -18.28
C ASP A 420 57.30 -11.56 -18.51
N ASP A 421 57.10 -10.90 -19.64
CA ASP A 421 57.85 -9.72 -20.05
C ASP A 421 56.85 -8.59 -20.32
N GLN A 422 57.15 -7.41 -19.76
CA GLN A 422 56.24 -6.28 -19.79
C GLN A 422 56.01 -5.76 -21.22
N GLU A 423 57.00 -5.87 -22.11
CA GLU A 423 56.88 -5.46 -23.51
C GLU A 423 55.99 -6.46 -24.28
N ILE A 424 56.20 -7.75 -24.06
CA ILE A 424 55.35 -8.80 -24.65
C ILE A 424 53.90 -8.66 -24.19
N GLU A 425 53.68 -8.33 -22.92
CA GLU A 425 52.33 -8.13 -22.39
C GLU A 425 51.65 -6.91 -23.01
N ASN A 426 52.38 -5.82 -23.24
CA ASN A 426 51.86 -4.65 -23.97
C ASN A 426 51.45 -5.02 -25.41
N ILE A 427 52.26 -5.83 -26.11
CA ILE A 427 51.94 -6.28 -27.47
C ILE A 427 50.74 -7.24 -27.47
N LYS A 428 50.63 -8.15 -26.48
CA LYS A 428 49.45 -9.01 -26.30
C LYS A 428 48.18 -8.18 -26.13
N GLN A 429 48.22 -7.12 -25.32
CA GLN A 429 47.07 -6.24 -25.12
C GLN A 429 46.69 -5.47 -26.39
N LEU A 430 47.67 -4.98 -27.15
CA LEU A 430 47.43 -4.33 -28.44
C LEU A 430 46.74 -5.29 -29.42
N ILE A 431 47.24 -6.52 -29.56
CA ILE A 431 46.64 -7.52 -30.45
C ILE A 431 45.23 -7.91 -29.99
N LEU A 432 44.99 -8.04 -28.68
CA LEU A 432 43.64 -8.29 -28.15
C LEU A 432 42.67 -7.15 -28.48
N TYR A 433 43.11 -5.90 -28.40
CA TYR A 433 42.33 -4.75 -28.85
C TYR A 433 42.03 -4.83 -30.35
N MET A 434 43.03 -5.12 -31.18
CA MET A 434 42.83 -5.29 -32.62
C MET A 434 41.87 -6.44 -32.96
N GLN A 435 41.90 -7.53 -32.19
CA GLN A 435 40.91 -8.62 -32.33
C GLN A 435 39.49 -8.15 -32.00
N HIS A 436 39.33 -7.36 -30.93
CA HIS A 436 38.03 -6.81 -30.56
C HIS A 436 37.46 -5.88 -31.65
N GLN A 437 38.33 -5.10 -32.29
CA GLN A 437 37.99 -4.23 -33.43
C GLN A 437 37.87 -4.98 -34.77
N LYS A 438 37.97 -6.31 -34.79
CA LYS A 438 37.96 -7.15 -36.02
C LYS A 438 39.05 -6.77 -37.03
N LEU A 439 40.17 -6.26 -36.53
CA LEU A 439 41.38 -5.95 -37.29
C LEU A 439 42.36 -7.12 -37.29
N ALA A 440 42.39 -7.94 -36.24
CA ALA A 440 43.21 -9.13 -36.13
C ALA A 440 42.37 -10.39 -35.94
N THR A 441 42.80 -11.52 -36.51
CA THR A 441 42.18 -12.84 -36.33
C THR A 441 43.23 -13.83 -35.83
N LEU A 442 42.86 -14.71 -34.89
CA LEU A 442 43.77 -15.77 -34.46
C LEU A 442 43.97 -16.75 -35.62
N PHE A 443 45.20 -16.89 -36.09
CA PHE A 443 45.56 -17.79 -37.19
C PHE A 443 45.94 -19.17 -36.65
N VAL A 444 46.88 -19.23 -35.71
CA VAL A 444 47.28 -20.48 -35.05
C VAL A 444 47.42 -20.27 -33.55
N ASN A 445 46.78 -21.14 -32.77
CA ASN A 445 46.78 -21.02 -31.31
C ASN A 445 48.07 -21.55 -30.66
N LYS A 446 48.81 -22.48 -31.26
CA LYS A 446 50.06 -23.00 -30.69
C LYS A 446 51.01 -23.44 -31.79
N VAL A 447 52.13 -22.74 -31.91
CA VAL A 447 53.23 -23.08 -32.82
C VAL A 447 54.51 -23.18 -31.99
N LYS A 448 55.34 -24.19 -32.23
CA LYS A 448 56.67 -24.29 -31.61
C LYS A 448 57.62 -23.32 -32.33
N GLY A 449 58.61 -22.75 -31.62
CA GLY A 449 59.58 -21.81 -32.22
C GLY A 449 60.21 -22.32 -33.52
N GLU A 450 60.60 -23.60 -33.58
CA GLU A 450 61.17 -24.25 -34.77
C GLU A 450 60.27 -24.22 -36.02
N ALA A 451 58.95 -24.13 -35.85
CA ALA A 451 58.00 -24.09 -36.96
C ALA A 451 57.71 -22.66 -37.46
N LEU A 452 58.34 -21.64 -36.86
CA LEU A 452 58.26 -20.23 -37.30
C LEU A 452 59.36 -19.86 -38.31
N ASP A 453 60.32 -20.76 -38.55
CA ASP A 453 61.57 -20.56 -39.31
C ASP A 453 61.37 -20.07 -40.75
N GLU A 454 60.21 -20.28 -41.36
CA GLU A 454 59.95 -19.91 -42.75
C GLU A 454 59.50 -18.44 -42.94
N TYR A 455 59.01 -17.80 -41.87
CA TYR A 455 58.34 -16.48 -42.00
C TYR A 455 58.84 -15.41 -41.03
N PHE A 456 59.42 -15.77 -39.88
CA PHE A 456 59.80 -14.80 -38.84
C PHE A 456 61.33 -14.61 -38.71
N PRO A 457 61.78 -13.45 -38.21
CA PRO A 457 63.21 -13.19 -38.00
C PRO A 457 63.86 -14.19 -37.02
N ILE A 458 65.13 -14.53 -37.28
CA ILE A 458 65.91 -15.50 -36.48
C ILE A 458 66.02 -15.04 -35.02
N GLU A 459 66.07 -13.72 -34.79
CA GLU A 459 66.20 -13.09 -33.47
C GLU A 459 65.03 -13.45 -32.54
N LEU A 460 63.83 -13.66 -33.08
CA LEU A 460 62.65 -14.04 -32.30
C LEU A 460 62.83 -15.44 -31.68
N ARG A 461 63.49 -16.34 -32.42
CA ARG A 461 63.77 -17.70 -31.99
C ARG A 461 64.93 -17.74 -30.99
N GLU A 462 66.01 -17.02 -31.26
CA GLU A 462 67.15 -16.94 -30.34
C GLU A 462 66.74 -16.38 -28.97
N SER A 463 65.80 -15.43 -28.98
CA SER A 463 65.27 -14.86 -27.75
C SER A 463 64.36 -15.82 -26.97
N TYR A 464 63.71 -16.78 -27.64
CA TYR A 464 62.71 -17.67 -27.03
C TYR A 464 62.71 -19.11 -27.60
N PRO A 465 63.82 -19.86 -27.48
CA PRO A 465 64.02 -21.13 -28.19
C PRO A 465 63.00 -22.24 -27.80
N ASP A 466 62.59 -22.29 -26.53
CA ASP A 466 61.72 -23.36 -26.00
C ASP A 466 60.24 -22.97 -25.86
N LYS A 467 59.83 -21.82 -26.41
CA LYS A 467 58.49 -21.27 -26.17
C LYS A 467 57.51 -21.61 -27.28
N SER A 468 56.23 -21.64 -26.91
CA SER A 468 55.13 -21.78 -27.86
C SER A 468 54.48 -20.42 -28.13
N PHE A 469 54.12 -20.20 -29.40
CA PHE A 469 53.62 -18.93 -29.89
C PHE A 469 52.15 -19.02 -30.30
N ARG A 470 51.43 -17.91 -30.16
CA ARG A 470 50.15 -17.64 -30.83
C ARG A 470 50.42 -16.75 -32.02
N VAL A 471 49.94 -17.16 -33.19
CA VAL A 471 50.07 -16.40 -34.42
C VAL A 471 48.73 -15.75 -34.76
N TYR A 472 48.75 -14.44 -34.95
CA TYR A 472 47.60 -13.64 -35.33
C TYR A 472 47.80 -13.12 -36.75
N GLN A 473 46.75 -13.16 -37.55
CA GLN A 473 46.74 -12.59 -38.89
C GLN A 473 46.05 -11.23 -38.85
N VAL A 474 46.67 -10.24 -39.46
CA VAL A 474 46.19 -8.85 -39.54
C VAL A 474 46.25 -8.41 -41.00
N PRO A 475 45.13 -8.04 -41.65
CA PRO A 475 45.16 -7.59 -43.04
C PRO A 475 46.03 -6.35 -43.19
N ARG A 476 47.00 -6.39 -44.11
CA ARG A 476 48.02 -5.33 -44.26
C ARG A 476 47.40 -3.95 -44.42
N LYS A 477 46.42 -3.82 -45.32
CA LYS A 477 45.69 -2.57 -45.55
C LYS A 477 44.99 -2.03 -44.30
N LYS A 478 44.44 -2.91 -43.45
CA LYS A 478 43.77 -2.51 -42.21
C LYS A 478 44.75 -2.13 -41.12
N PHE A 479 45.89 -2.82 -41.07
CA PHE A 479 46.96 -2.50 -40.14
C PHE A 479 47.62 -1.16 -40.48
N GLU A 480 47.98 -0.95 -41.75
CA GLU A 480 48.55 0.31 -42.24
C GLU A 480 47.58 1.48 -42.01
N ALA A 481 46.29 1.31 -42.33
CA ALA A 481 45.27 2.33 -42.04
C ALA A 481 45.14 2.62 -40.54
N PHE A 482 45.18 1.58 -39.70
CA PHE A 482 45.16 1.72 -38.24
C PHE A 482 46.39 2.49 -37.74
N ILE A 483 47.59 2.19 -38.26
CA ILE A 483 48.82 2.89 -37.86
C ILE A 483 48.78 4.36 -38.33
N LEU A 484 48.43 4.63 -39.57
CA LEU A 484 48.34 5.99 -40.13
C LEU A 484 47.35 6.86 -39.36
N GLN A 485 46.15 6.34 -39.08
CA GLN A 485 45.13 7.06 -38.32
C GLN A 485 45.61 7.45 -36.91
N ASN A 486 46.42 6.61 -36.27
CA ASN A 486 46.91 6.88 -34.91
C ASN A 486 48.20 7.72 -34.89
N ILE A 487 48.99 7.72 -35.98
CA ILE A 487 50.11 8.65 -36.13
C ILE A 487 49.59 10.08 -36.32
N GLU A 488 48.59 10.27 -37.19
CA GLU A 488 47.94 11.58 -37.41
C GLU A 488 47.29 12.12 -36.13
N GLN A 489 46.61 11.27 -35.36
CA GLN A 489 46.05 11.65 -34.05
C GLN A 489 47.12 11.92 -32.98
N GLY A 490 48.31 11.33 -33.09
CA GLY A 490 49.43 11.61 -32.20
C GLY A 490 50.05 12.98 -32.47
N GLU A 491 50.16 13.38 -33.75
CA GLU A 491 50.70 14.69 -34.15
C GLU A 491 49.74 15.85 -33.83
N GLU A 492 48.43 15.64 -33.82
CA GLU A 492 47.45 16.68 -33.42
C GLU A 492 47.38 16.90 -31.89
N ASN A 493 47.86 15.95 -31.08
CA ASN A 493 47.77 15.99 -29.61
C ASN A 493 49.09 16.38 -28.91
N VAL A 494 50.17 16.59 -29.67
CA VAL A 494 51.46 17.15 -29.22
C VAL A 494 51.52 18.62 -29.60
#